data_AF-A0A521MD76-F1
#
_entry.id   AF-A0A521MD76-F1
#
_cell.length_a   1.000
_cell.length_b   1.000
_cell.length_c   1.000
_cell.angle_alpha   90.00
_cell.angle_beta   90.00
_cell.angle_gamma   90.00
#
_symmetry.space_group_name_H-M   'P 1'
#
loop_
_entity.id
_entity.type
_entity.pdbx_description
1 polymer ?
#
loop_
_entity_poly.entity_id
_entity_poly.type
_entity_poly.pdbx_seq_one_letter_code
_entity_poly.pdbx_strand_id
1 'polypeptide(L)'
;PALTVLLANMVSLGEIAVVYRHDIEQLLVLFPQGTALMSAIAVADADLKTPYRGIYLDFKLNMNLPPPCNTGFLPVKQQRVPTEVDYPERPAGELYCRVPQDSDLNVRGVRNIPCENNPAKRSPTVELCESNEQYVPLNDGYIWKGDPNATLTGQGVPQYAPGTDPRQRPSAAPGPAPPAPPVAVVPYDPATGGYVGPDGKPYTDSDLAATTKGKTWQSMLTQNN
;
A
#
# COMPACT_ATOMS: atom_id res chain seq x y z
N PRO A 1 -28.29 15.25 -11.69
CA PRO A 1 -28.00 14.34 -10.56
C PRO A 1 -26.57 13.76 -10.45
N ALA A 2 -25.53 14.35 -11.07
CA ALA A 2 -24.14 13.84 -10.97
C ALA A 2 -23.19 14.72 -10.14
N LEU A 3 -23.60 15.95 -9.81
CA LEU A 3 -22.70 16.96 -9.26
C LEU A 3 -22.33 16.72 -7.79
N THR A 4 -23.30 16.40 -6.93
CA THR A 4 -23.03 16.13 -5.50
C THR A 4 -22.17 14.88 -5.31
N VAL A 5 -22.44 13.82 -6.08
CA VAL A 5 -21.61 12.60 -6.08
C VAL A 5 -20.20 12.88 -6.63
N LEU A 6 -20.08 13.68 -7.68
CA LEU A 6 -18.77 14.08 -8.21
C LEU A 6 -17.97 14.90 -7.19
N LEU A 7 -18.60 15.86 -6.51
CA LEU A 7 -17.95 16.67 -5.47
C LEU A 7 -17.51 15.80 -4.29
N ALA A 8 -18.37 14.90 -3.81
CA ALA A 8 -18.02 13.97 -2.72
C ALA A 8 -16.81 13.09 -3.08
N ASN A 9 -16.79 12.56 -4.32
CA ASN A 9 -15.66 11.77 -4.81
C ASN A 9 -14.38 12.62 -4.93
N MET A 10 -14.49 13.88 -5.38
CA MET A 10 -13.34 14.79 -5.47
C MET A 10 -12.77 15.17 -4.10
N VAL A 11 -13.61 15.36 -3.08
CA VAL A 11 -13.14 15.63 -1.71
C VAL A 11 -12.38 14.43 -1.16
N SER A 12 -12.93 13.21 -1.30
CA SER A 12 -12.26 12.00 -0.84
C SER A 12 -10.92 11.76 -1.54
N LEU A 13 -10.85 11.94 -2.86
CA LEU A 13 -9.59 11.86 -3.60
C LEU A 13 -8.61 12.96 -3.19
N GLY A 14 -9.10 14.16 -2.90
CA GLY A 14 -8.30 15.28 -2.42
C GLY A 14 -7.63 14.97 -1.07
N GLU A 15 -8.36 14.38 -0.13
CA GLU A 15 -7.82 13.98 1.17
C GLU A 15 -6.72 12.92 1.01
N ILE A 16 -6.93 11.91 0.17
CA ILE A 16 -5.91 10.89 -0.13
C ILE A 16 -4.68 11.55 -0.77
N ALA A 17 -4.85 12.46 -1.72
CA ALA A 17 -3.74 13.15 -2.38
C ALA A 17 -2.94 14.04 -1.42
N VAL A 18 -3.60 14.62 -0.40
CA VAL A 18 -2.92 15.40 0.65
C VAL A 18 -2.12 14.49 1.57
N VAL A 19 -2.69 13.35 1.97
CA VAL A 19 -2.00 12.33 2.77
C VAL A 19 -0.75 11.89 2.02
N TYR A 20 -0.87 11.45 0.75
CA TYR A 20 0.22 10.96 -0.11
C TYR A 20 1.04 12.02 -0.84
N ARG A 21 1.01 13.29 -0.40
CA ARG A 21 1.65 14.39 -1.14
C ARG A 21 3.15 14.14 -1.34
N HIS A 22 3.84 13.65 -0.31
CA HIS A 22 5.28 13.41 -0.37
C HIS A 22 5.64 12.31 -1.38
N ASP A 23 4.84 11.25 -1.46
CA ASP A 23 5.02 10.18 -2.42
C ASP A 23 4.76 10.65 -3.85
N ILE A 24 3.75 11.50 -4.08
CA ILE A 24 3.46 12.08 -5.39
C ILE A 24 4.62 12.98 -5.84
N GLU A 25 5.12 13.85 -4.96
CA GLU A 25 6.30 14.69 -5.24
C GLU A 25 7.52 13.83 -5.60
N GLN A 26 7.78 12.78 -4.82
CA GLN A 26 8.86 11.84 -5.10
C GLN A 26 8.68 11.16 -6.45
N LEU A 27 7.48 10.68 -6.78
CA LEU A 27 7.19 10.03 -8.05
C LEU A 27 7.45 10.98 -9.23
N LEU A 28 7.02 12.24 -9.12
CA LEU A 28 7.22 13.25 -10.16
C LEU A 28 8.70 13.60 -10.39
N VAL A 29 9.55 13.45 -9.36
CA VAL A 29 11.00 13.65 -9.47
C VAL A 29 11.72 12.39 -9.98
N LEU A 30 11.38 11.22 -9.44
CA LEU A 30 12.07 9.97 -9.76
C LEU A 30 11.65 9.39 -11.11
N PHE A 31 10.40 9.58 -11.53
CA PHE A 31 9.90 8.98 -12.77
C PHE A 31 10.66 9.46 -14.02
N PRO A 32 10.85 10.77 -14.26
CA PRO A 32 11.65 11.23 -15.40
C PRO A 32 13.09 10.69 -15.36
N GLN A 33 13.74 10.72 -14.19
CA GLN A 33 15.09 10.19 -14.04
C GLN A 33 15.17 8.68 -14.28
N GLY A 34 14.16 7.93 -13.82
CA GLY A 34 14.02 6.50 -14.09
C GLY A 34 13.89 6.21 -15.58
N THR A 35 13.08 6.98 -16.30
CA THR A 35 12.98 6.85 -17.77
C THR A 35 14.30 7.20 -18.47
N ALA A 36 15.02 8.22 -18.02
CA ALA A 36 16.33 8.59 -18.55
C ALA A 36 17.35 7.45 -18.37
N LEU A 37 17.44 6.87 -17.16
CA LEU A 37 18.28 5.71 -16.86
C LEU A 37 17.93 4.50 -17.74
N MET A 38 16.65 4.18 -17.87
CA MET A 38 16.18 3.07 -18.72
C MET A 38 16.43 3.32 -20.22
N SER A 39 16.42 4.57 -20.66
CA SER A 39 16.81 4.89 -22.04
C SER A 39 18.32 4.75 -22.26
N ALA A 40 19.13 5.14 -21.28
CA ALA A 40 20.59 5.10 -21.36
C ALA A 40 21.12 3.67 -21.54
N ILE A 41 20.50 2.67 -20.91
CA ILE A 41 20.87 1.26 -21.08
C ILE A 41 20.55 0.71 -22.47
N ALA A 42 19.71 1.38 -23.27
CA ALA A 42 19.44 0.98 -24.66
C ALA A 42 20.29 1.75 -25.68
N VAL A 43 20.81 2.95 -25.33
CA VAL A 43 21.53 3.83 -26.27
C VAL A 43 22.82 3.19 -26.80
N ALA A 44 23.59 2.52 -25.94
CA ALA A 44 24.87 1.93 -26.34
C ALA A 44 24.74 0.89 -27.46
N ASP A 45 23.64 0.14 -27.46
CA ASP A 45 23.39 -0.95 -28.41
C ASP A 45 22.33 -0.60 -29.48
N ALA A 46 21.87 0.66 -29.53
CA ALA A 46 20.78 1.08 -30.41
C ALA A 46 21.11 0.91 -31.92
N ASP A 47 22.39 1.12 -32.29
CA ASP A 47 22.87 1.07 -33.67
C ASP A 47 23.57 -0.25 -34.04
N LEU A 48 23.49 -1.27 -33.17
CA LEU A 48 24.09 -2.58 -33.47
C LEU A 48 23.37 -3.25 -34.66
N LYS A 49 24.15 -3.57 -35.70
CA LYS A 49 23.68 -4.27 -36.90
C LYS A 49 23.66 -5.79 -36.72
N THR A 50 23.12 -6.27 -35.60
CA THR A 50 23.01 -7.70 -35.27
C THR A 50 21.59 -8.01 -34.82
N PRO A 51 21.15 -9.29 -34.87
CA PRO A 51 19.85 -9.69 -34.33
C PRO A 51 19.76 -9.56 -32.79
N TYR A 52 20.86 -9.21 -32.12
CA TYR A 52 20.96 -9.08 -30.67
C TYR A 52 20.90 -7.62 -30.17
N ARG A 53 20.46 -6.67 -31.00
CA ARG A 53 20.21 -5.29 -30.56
C ARG A 53 19.23 -5.25 -29.39
N GLY A 54 19.48 -4.42 -28.39
CA GLY A 54 18.63 -4.38 -27.21
C GLY A 54 19.23 -3.59 -26.05
N ILE A 55 18.95 -4.07 -24.85
CA ILE A 55 19.50 -3.48 -23.62
C ILE A 55 20.95 -3.92 -23.49
N TYR A 56 21.84 -2.95 -23.32
CA TYR A 56 23.24 -3.17 -22.99
C TYR A 56 23.34 -3.84 -21.62
N LEU A 57 23.88 -5.07 -21.61
CA LEU A 57 24.06 -5.86 -20.40
C LEU A 57 25.54 -5.99 -20.09
N ASP A 58 25.96 -5.37 -18.98
CA ASP A 58 27.27 -5.56 -18.38
C ASP A 58 27.15 -6.40 -17.10
N PHE A 59 27.71 -7.62 -17.12
CA PHE A 59 27.66 -8.54 -15.99
C PHE A 59 28.73 -8.18 -14.96
N LYS A 60 28.41 -7.26 -14.05
CA LYS A 60 29.25 -6.96 -12.90
C LYS A 60 29.05 -8.02 -11.81
N LEU A 61 30.09 -8.81 -11.52
CA LEU A 61 30.09 -9.89 -10.54
C LEU A 61 30.14 -9.40 -9.08
N ASN A 62 29.33 -8.40 -8.71
CA ASN A 62 29.11 -8.01 -7.30
C ASN A 62 28.18 -9.02 -6.61
N MET A 63 28.60 -10.28 -6.56
CA MET A 63 27.82 -11.37 -6.00
C MET A 63 27.60 -11.13 -4.51
N ASN A 64 26.35 -10.92 -4.10
CA ASN A 64 25.94 -10.70 -2.70
C ASN A 64 26.63 -9.50 -2.02
N LEU A 65 26.89 -8.40 -2.74
CA LEU A 65 27.34 -7.14 -2.13
C LEU A 65 26.37 -5.99 -2.47
N PRO A 66 25.61 -5.45 -1.49
CA PRO A 66 25.50 -5.93 -0.09
C PRO A 66 24.83 -7.31 0.00
N PRO A 67 25.06 -8.07 1.09
CA PRO A 67 24.47 -9.39 1.23
C PRO A 67 22.93 -9.32 1.25
N PRO A 68 22.23 -10.32 0.70
CA PRO A 68 20.78 -10.35 0.75
C PRO A 68 20.30 -10.59 2.18
N CYS A 69 19.21 -9.93 2.55
CA CYS A 69 18.53 -10.23 3.79
C CYS A 69 17.62 -11.45 3.65
N ASN A 70 17.84 -12.47 4.48
CA ASN A 70 17.01 -13.66 4.56
C ASN A 70 16.13 -13.71 5.83
N THR A 71 16.41 -12.84 6.81
CA THR A 71 15.62 -12.72 8.04
C THR A 71 14.26 -12.09 7.77
N GLY A 72 13.19 -12.72 8.23
CA GLY A 72 11.80 -12.28 8.00
C GLY A 72 11.15 -12.90 6.75
N PHE A 73 11.84 -13.79 6.05
CA PHE A 73 11.33 -14.53 4.90
C PHE A 73 11.09 -16.01 5.21
N LEU A 74 10.35 -16.70 4.34
CA LEU A 74 10.14 -18.13 4.46
C LEU A 74 11.47 -18.89 4.36
N PRO A 75 11.69 -19.95 5.16
CA PRO A 75 12.84 -20.84 5.04
C PRO A 75 13.01 -21.36 3.62
N VAL A 76 14.25 -21.59 3.19
CA VAL A 76 14.60 -22.03 1.82
C VAL A 76 13.80 -23.28 1.39
N LYS A 77 13.52 -24.21 2.30
CA LYS A 77 12.73 -25.42 2.01
C LYS A 77 11.25 -25.16 1.67
N GLN A 78 10.73 -23.98 2.03
CA GLN A 78 9.37 -23.53 1.72
C GLN A 78 9.33 -22.58 0.52
N GLN A 79 10.50 -22.17 0.01
CA GLN A 79 10.57 -21.34 -1.19
C GLN A 79 10.37 -22.21 -2.43
N ARG A 80 9.75 -21.62 -3.46
CA ARG A 80 9.47 -22.32 -4.70
C ARG A 80 10.76 -22.63 -5.46
N VAL A 81 10.80 -23.77 -6.13
CA VAL A 81 11.90 -24.10 -7.04
C VAL A 81 11.65 -23.45 -8.41
N PRO A 82 12.70 -23.02 -9.15
CA PRO A 82 12.54 -22.33 -10.44
C PRO A 82 11.85 -23.13 -11.56
N THR A 83 11.62 -24.44 -11.36
CA THR A 83 10.94 -25.30 -12.34
C THR A 83 9.42 -25.31 -12.21
N GLU A 84 8.88 -24.74 -11.14
CA GLU A 84 7.43 -24.63 -10.93
C GLU A 84 6.85 -23.46 -11.76
N VAL A 85 5.73 -23.70 -12.45
CA VAL A 85 5.12 -22.74 -13.41
C VAL A 85 3.64 -22.43 -13.12
N ASP A 86 3.11 -22.96 -12.04
CA ASP A 86 1.78 -22.68 -11.48
C ASP A 86 1.75 -21.38 -10.66
N TYR A 87 0.55 -20.95 -10.28
CA TYR A 87 0.27 -19.66 -9.63
C TYR A 87 -0.41 -19.88 -8.27
N PRO A 88 0.34 -20.20 -7.21
CA PRO A 88 -0.23 -20.38 -5.88
C PRO A 88 -0.69 -19.04 -5.28
N GLU A 89 -1.61 -19.14 -4.32
CA GLU A 89 -2.04 -17.99 -3.54
C GLU A 89 -0.87 -17.40 -2.74
N ARG A 90 -0.91 -16.08 -2.50
CA ARG A 90 0.11 -15.41 -1.69
C ARG A 90 0.10 -15.98 -0.26
N PRO A 91 1.25 -16.32 0.34
CA PRO A 91 1.32 -16.66 1.76
C PRO A 91 0.66 -15.57 2.61
N ALA A 92 -0.17 -15.98 3.57
CA ALA A 92 -0.81 -15.06 4.50
C ALA A 92 0.22 -14.36 5.39
N GLY A 93 -0.06 -13.12 5.76
CA GLY A 93 0.85 -12.26 6.51
C GLY A 93 1.93 -11.60 5.65
N GLU A 94 2.76 -10.81 6.31
CA GLU A 94 3.75 -9.94 5.70
C GLU A 94 5.15 -10.57 5.76
N LEU A 95 5.82 -10.54 4.61
CA LEU A 95 7.18 -11.04 4.40
C LEU A 95 8.05 -9.87 3.98
N TYR A 96 8.98 -9.49 4.83
CA TYR A 96 9.89 -8.38 4.59
C TYR A 96 11.17 -8.62 5.36
N CYS A 97 12.24 -7.89 5.03
CA CYS A 97 13.49 -8.05 5.75
C CYS A 97 13.38 -7.50 7.18
N ARG A 98 13.57 -8.37 8.19
CA ARG A 98 13.35 -8.08 9.62
C ARG A 98 14.64 -7.90 10.43
N VAL A 99 15.59 -7.16 9.90
CA VAL A 99 16.86 -6.78 10.56
C VAL A 99 16.83 -5.30 10.95
N PRO A 100 17.79 -4.79 11.75
CA PRO A 100 17.83 -3.38 12.13
C PRO A 100 17.71 -2.42 10.93
N GLN A 101 17.11 -1.25 11.17
CA GLN A 101 16.87 -0.26 10.11
C GLN A 101 18.17 0.32 9.53
N ASP A 102 19.24 0.32 10.33
CA ASP A 102 20.61 0.75 10.01
C ASP A 102 21.51 -0.39 9.49
N SER A 103 20.97 -1.60 9.30
CA SER A 103 21.72 -2.72 8.73
C SER A 103 22.18 -2.44 7.30
N ASP A 104 23.39 -2.89 6.97
CA ASP A 104 23.97 -2.82 5.63
C ASP A 104 23.40 -3.86 4.65
N LEU A 105 22.59 -4.81 5.15
CA LEU A 105 21.99 -5.87 4.36
C LEU A 105 20.96 -5.30 3.39
N ASN A 106 20.89 -5.90 2.20
CA ASN A 106 19.98 -5.47 1.15
C ASN A 106 18.53 -5.45 1.66
N VAL A 107 17.91 -4.27 1.63
CA VAL A 107 16.54 -4.06 2.09
C VAL A 107 15.59 -4.54 1.01
N ARG A 108 14.86 -5.63 1.29
CA ARG A 108 13.64 -5.99 0.55
C ARG A 108 12.42 -5.74 1.44
N GLY A 109 11.47 -4.96 0.92
CA GLY A 109 10.27 -4.50 1.62
C GLY A 109 10.40 -3.06 2.13
N VAL A 110 9.39 -2.61 2.88
CA VAL A 110 9.17 -1.18 3.20
C VAL A 110 9.58 -0.76 4.61
N ARG A 111 10.38 -1.56 5.35
CA ARG A 111 10.71 -1.30 6.77
C ARG A 111 11.33 0.07 7.07
N ASN A 112 11.94 0.70 6.07
CA ASN A 112 12.62 1.98 6.17
C ASN A 112 11.83 3.12 5.51
N ILE A 113 10.63 2.87 4.98
CA ILE A 113 9.78 3.92 4.40
C ILE A 113 9.12 4.70 5.53
N PRO A 114 9.02 6.06 5.44
CA PRO A 114 8.26 6.85 6.39
C PRO A 114 6.79 6.43 6.41
N CYS A 115 6.14 6.53 7.56
CA CYS A 115 4.69 6.37 7.65
C CYS A 115 3.99 7.63 7.12
N GLU A 116 2.94 7.47 6.32
CA GLU A 116 2.28 8.59 5.63
C GLU A 116 1.74 9.65 6.61
N ASN A 117 1.09 9.19 7.68
CA ASN A 117 0.53 10.06 8.71
C ASN A 117 1.58 10.56 9.74
N ASN A 118 2.80 10.01 9.72
CA ASN A 118 3.86 10.37 10.66
C ASN A 118 5.25 10.18 10.01
N PRO A 119 5.78 11.22 9.34
CA PRO A 119 7.07 11.14 8.66
C PRO A 119 8.28 10.85 9.56
N ALA A 120 8.15 11.06 10.88
CA ALA A 120 9.21 10.75 11.85
C ALA A 120 9.28 9.25 12.18
N LYS A 121 8.24 8.48 11.86
CA LYS A 121 8.16 7.04 12.10
C LYS A 121 8.42 6.28 10.81
N ARG A 122 9.14 5.17 10.91
CA ARG A 122 9.39 4.23 9.80
C ARG A 122 8.95 2.85 10.21
N SER A 123 8.14 2.20 9.38
CA SER A 123 7.53 0.92 9.72
C SER A 123 7.31 0.05 8.48
N PRO A 124 7.44 -1.28 8.62
CA PRO A 124 7.16 -2.23 7.54
C PRO A 124 5.68 -2.44 7.21
N THR A 125 4.75 -2.09 8.10
CA THR A 125 3.30 -2.29 7.87
C THR A 125 2.47 -1.09 8.29
N VAL A 126 1.26 -0.99 7.74
CA VAL A 126 0.31 0.10 8.03
C VAL A 126 -0.18 0.02 9.46
N GLU A 127 -0.46 -1.18 9.98
CA GLU A 127 -0.94 -1.37 11.35
C GLU A 127 0.10 -0.87 12.36
N LEU A 128 1.38 -1.13 12.08
CA LEU A 128 2.46 -0.62 12.90
C LEU A 128 2.71 0.87 12.65
N CYS A 129 2.40 1.43 11.47
CA CYS A 129 2.41 2.88 11.27
C CYS A 129 1.34 3.59 12.13
N GLU A 130 0.13 3.02 12.20
CA GLU A 130 -1.01 3.58 12.93
C GLU A 130 -0.94 3.35 14.44
N SER A 131 -0.12 2.41 14.91
CA SER A 131 0.07 2.14 16.34
C SER A 131 1.08 3.08 17.01
N ASN A 132 1.19 3.00 18.34
CA ASN A 132 2.25 3.67 19.11
C ASN A 132 3.53 2.83 19.23
N GLU A 133 3.53 1.61 18.70
CA GLU A 133 4.66 0.68 18.79
C GLU A 133 5.74 1.02 17.77
N GLN A 134 6.99 0.69 18.07
CA GLN A 134 8.11 0.88 17.15
C GLN A 134 8.48 -0.42 16.47
N TYR A 135 9.14 -0.32 15.32
CA TYR A 135 9.71 -1.48 14.66
C TYR A 135 10.75 -2.16 15.56
N VAL A 136 10.57 -3.47 15.78
CA VAL A 136 11.51 -4.30 16.53
C VAL A 136 12.13 -5.33 15.58
N PRO A 137 13.46 -5.32 15.37
CA PRO A 137 14.13 -6.29 14.51
C PRO A 137 14.02 -7.70 15.10
N LEU A 138 13.99 -8.71 14.23
CA LEU A 138 13.90 -10.11 14.61
C LEU A 138 15.25 -10.64 15.12
N ASN A 139 16.33 -10.26 14.43
CA ASN A 139 17.75 -10.48 14.77
C ASN A 139 18.60 -9.50 13.95
N ASP A 140 19.93 -9.62 14.00
CA ASP A 140 20.89 -8.78 13.29
C ASP A 140 21.02 -9.08 11.78
N GLY A 141 20.56 -10.26 11.32
CA GLY A 141 20.59 -10.68 9.93
C GLY A 141 21.80 -11.50 9.49
N TYR A 142 22.82 -11.65 10.34
CA TYR A 142 24.08 -12.33 9.96
C TYR A 142 24.08 -13.84 10.29
N ILE A 143 22.93 -14.48 10.17
CA ILE A 143 22.80 -15.93 10.39
C ILE A 143 23.20 -16.67 9.10
N TRP A 144 24.46 -17.09 9.04
CA TRP A 144 25.00 -17.86 7.90
C TRP A 144 24.64 -19.35 7.95
N LYS A 145 24.24 -19.88 9.12
CA LYS A 145 23.86 -21.28 9.32
C LYS A 145 22.67 -21.38 10.27
N GLY A 146 21.70 -22.22 9.92
CA GLY A 146 20.52 -22.48 10.74
C GLY A 146 19.30 -21.75 10.19
N ASP A 147 18.32 -21.52 11.07
CA ASP A 147 17.12 -20.76 10.73
C ASP A 147 17.44 -19.25 10.73
N PRO A 148 17.35 -18.55 9.59
CA PRO A 148 17.56 -17.10 9.54
C PRO A 148 16.53 -16.32 10.37
N ASN A 149 15.41 -16.94 10.74
CA ASN A 149 14.38 -16.37 11.60
C ASN A 149 14.57 -16.69 13.08
N ALA A 150 15.66 -17.36 13.46
CA ALA A 150 15.97 -17.60 14.87
C ALA A 150 16.02 -16.25 15.61
N THR A 151 15.16 -16.11 16.62
CA THR A 151 14.94 -14.84 17.30
C THR A 151 14.91 -15.01 18.81
N LEU A 152 15.35 -13.96 19.51
CA LEU A 152 15.13 -13.79 20.95
C LEU A 152 13.86 -13.00 21.25
N THR A 153 13.21 -12.41 20.23
CA THR A 153 12.06 -11.52 20.39
C THR A 153 10.72 -12.25 20.47
N GLY A 154 10.69 -13.54 20.13
CA GLY A 154 9.46 -14.33 20.07
C GLY A 154 8.51 -13.96 18.90
N GLN A 155 8.90 -13.03 18.03
CA GLN A 155 8.12 -12.65 16.85
C GLN A 155 8.09 -13.80 15.83
N GLY A 156 6.91 -14.09 15.29
CA GLY A 156 6.75 -15.12 14.26
C GLY A 156 6.94 -14.60 12.83
N VAL A 157 7.34 -15.48 11.90
CA VAL A 157 7.46 -15.22 10.45
C VAL A 157 6.52 -16.17 9.67
N PRO A 158 5.67 -15.69 8.73
CA PRO A 158 5.38 -14.29 8.39
C PRO A 158 4.85 -13.47 9.57
N GLN A 159 4.91 -12.14 9.48
CA GLN A 159 4.26 -11.26 10.47
C GLN A 159 2.78 -11.12 10.12
N TYR A 160 1.90 -11.42 11.06
CA TYR A 160 0.47 -11.25 10.87
C TYR A 160 -0.01 -9.94 11.49
N ALA A 161 -1.11 -9.39 10.97
CA ALA A 161 -1.81 -8.29 11.63
C ALA A 161 -2.25 -8.74 13.04
N PRO A 162 -2.37 -7.80 14.00
CA PRO A 162 -2.80 -8.12 15.36
C PRO A 162 -4.07 -8.99 15.38
N GLY A 163 -4.02 -10.10 16.12
CA GLY A 163 -5.16 -11.03 16.26
C GLY A 163 -5.42 -11.98 15.06
N THR A 164 -4.60 -11.92 14.01
CA THR A 164 -4.77 -12.78 12.82
C THR A 164 -3.73 -13.91 12.70
N ASP A 165 -2.78 -14.00 13.65
CA ASP A 165 -1.74 -15.03 13.62
C ASP A 165 -2.32 -16.42 13.93
N PRO A 166 -2.30 -17.37 12.98
CA PRO A 166 -2.86 -18.70 13.17
C PRO A 166 -2.08 -19.56 14.19
N ARG A 167 -0.86 -19.15 14.56
CA ARG A 167 -0.02 -19.85 15.55
C ARG A 167 -0.39 -19.50 16.98
N GLN A 168 -1.03 -18.34 17.20
CA GLN A 168 -1.51 -17.98 18.51
C GLN A 168 -2.74 -18.83 18.81
N ARG A 169 -2.83 -19.41 20.01
CA ARG A 169 -4.14 -19.92 20.48
C ARG A 169 -5.13 -18.77 20.41
N PRO A 170 -6.42 -19.01 20.13
CA PRO A 170 -7.42 -17.97 20.29
C PRO A 170 -7.38 -17.49 21.74
N SER A 171 -6.63 -16.42 21.98
CA SER A 171 -6.92 -15.46 23.02
C SER A 171 -8.38 -15.07 22.81
N ALA A 172 -9.15 -14.99 23.90
CA ALA A 172 -10.54 -14.57 23.86
C ALA A 172 -10.73 -13.50 22.78
N ALA A 173 -11.67 -13.76 21.87
CA ALA A 173 -11.87 -13.03 20.63
C ALA A 173 -11.58 -11.53 20.84
N PRO A 174 -10.81 -10.88 19.95
CA PRO A 174 -10.77 -9.43 19.92
C PRO A 174 -12.22 -8.95 20.02
N GLY A 175 -12.49 -8.07 20.99
CA GLY A 175 -13.81 -7.45 21.10
C GLY A 175 -14.21 -6.97 19.70
N PRO A 176 -15.50 -7.07 19.34
CA PRO A 176 -15.95 -6.82 17.98
C PRO A 176 -15.31 -5.54 17.45
N ALA A 177 -14.60 -5.66 16.32
CA ALA A 177 -14.10 -4.50 15.60
C ALA A 177 -15.25 -3.50 15.51
N PRO A 178 -15.01 -2.18 15.69
CA PRO A 178 -16.05 -1.19 15.49
C PRO A 178 -16.72 -1.51 14.15
N PRO A 179 -18.06 -1.72 14.13
CA PRO A 179 -18.73 -2.07 12.90
C PRO A 179 -18.37 -1.00 11.86
N ALA A 180 -17.88 -1.44 10.70
CA ALA A 180 -17.69 -0.54 9.58
C ALA A 180 -19.01 0.25 9.41
N PRO A 181 -18.94 1.59 9.26
CA PRO A 181 -20.15 2.39 9.16
C PRO A 181 -21.02 1.80 8.05
N PRO A 182 -22.30 1.50 8.32
CA PRO A 182 -23.13 0.82 7.36
C PRO A 182 -23.26 1.68 6.10
N VAL A 183 -22.88 1.12 4.95
CA VAL A 183 -23.16 1.73 3.66
C VAL A 183 -24.65 1.52 3.37
N ALA A 184 -25.45 2.56 3.60
CA ALA A 184 -26.87 2.53 3.30
C ALA A 184 -27.09 2.97 1.84
N VAL A 185 -27.63 2.06 1.02
CA VAL A 185 -28.12 2.39 -0.32
C VAL A 185 -29.60 2.69 -0.21
N VAL A 186 -29.98 3.95 -0.40
CA VAL A 186 -31.37 4.40 -0.30
C VAL A 186 -31.95 4.62 -1.70
N PRO A 187 -33.14 4.08 -2.02
CA PRO A 187 -33.84 4.39 -3.26
C PRO A 187 -34.26 5.87 -3.28
N TYR A 188 -33.83 6.58 -4.31
CA TYR A 188 -34.13 7.99 -4.58
C TYR A 188 -35.19 8.10 -5.68
N ASP A 189 -36.23 8.91 -5.47
CA ASP A 189 -37.22 9.23 -6.50
C ASP A 189 -36.81 10.50 -7.27
N PRO A 190 -36.41 10.39 -8.55
CA PRO A 190 -35.96 11.53 -9.35
C PRO A 190 -37.08 12.49 -9.79
N ALA A 191 -38.36 12.08 -9.68
CA ALA A 191 -39.48 12.95 -10.01
C ALA A 191 -39.82 13.94 -8.89
N THR A 192 -39.69 13.50 -7.63
CA THR A 192 -40.05 14.28 -6.43
C THR A 192 -38.85 14.76 -5.63
N GLY A 193 -37.67 14.17 -5.84
CA GLY A 193 -36.48 14.42 -5.03
C GLY A 193 -36.48 13.73 -3.67
N GLY A 194 -37.46 12.86 -3.40
CA GLY A 194 -37.61 12.18 -2.13
C GLY A 194 -36.66 11.01 -1.94
N TYR A 195 -36.12 10.85 -0.73
CA TYR A 195 -35.45 9.62 -0.27
C TYR A 195 -35.69 9.41 1.23
N VAL A 196 -35.49 8.19 1.73
CA VAL A 196 -35.65 7.88 3.16
C VAL A 196 -34.27 7.70 3.80
N GLY A 197 -33.91 8.56 4.75
CA GLY A 197 -32.60 8.53 5.39
C GLY A 197 -32.36 7.23 6.17
N PRO A 198 -31.10 6.95 6.57
CA PRO A 198 -30.77 5.81 7.43
C PRO A 198 -31.50 5.82 8.79
N ASP A 199 -32.04 6.96 9.19
CA ASP A 199 -32.87 7.17 10.38
C ASP A 199 -34.36 6.90 10.14
N GLY A 200 -34.75 6.44 8.95
CA GLY A 200 -36.12 6.11 8.57
C GLY A 200 -37.00 7.32 8.26
N LYS A 201 -36.45 8.55 8.26
CA LYS A 201 -37.22 9.75 7.97
C LYS A 201 -37.21 10.08 6.48
N PRO A 202 -38.33 10.56 5.93
CA PRO A 202 -38.34 11.09 4.57
C PRO A 202 -37.55 12.41 4.53
N TYR A 203 -36.62 12.49 3.58
CA TYR A 203 -35.89 13.68 3.20
C TYR A 203 -36.19 14.03 1.75
N THR A 204 -35.95 15.28 1.38
CA THR A 204 -36.13 15.74 0.02
C THR A 204 -34.88 16.49 -0.41
N ASP A 205 -34.17 15.93 -1.39
CA ASP A 205 -33.08 16.59 -2.10
C ASP A 205 -33.58 17.00 -3.49
N SER A 206 -34.08 18.25 -3.55
CA SER A 206 -34.61 18.86 -4.76
C SER A 206 -33.52 19.23 -5.77
N ASP A 207 -32.25 19.26 -5.38
CA ASP A 207 -31.15 19.66 -6.28
C ASP A 207 -30.74 18.51 -7.24
N LEU A 208 -31.18 17.29 -6.95
CA LEU A 208 -30.99 16.12 -7.82
C LEU A 208 -32.23 15.79 -8.66
N ALA A 209 -33.37 16.43 -8.39
CA ALA A 209 -34.64 16.19 -9.06
C ALA A 209 -34.69 16.86 -10.44
N ALA A 210 -35.51 16.32 -11.34
CA ALA A 210 -35.67 16.84 -12.71
C ALA A 210 -36.23 18.29 -12.80
N THR A 211 -36.62 18.89 -11.67
CA THR A 211 -37.16 20.24 -11.53
C THR A 211 -36.08 21.34 -11.47
N THR A 212 -34.80 21.00 -11.53
CA THR A 212 -33.64 21.94 -11.46
C THR A 212 -33.42 22.81 -12.71
N LYS A 213 -34.46 23.05 -13.53
CA LYS A 213 -34.36 23.99 -14.66
C LYS A 213 -34.13 25.42 -14.14
N GLY A 214 -32.86 25.86 -14.15
CA GLY A 214 -32.47 27.26 -13.88
C GLY A 214 -31.36 27.45 -12.85
N LYS A 215 -30.91 26.41 -12.12
CA LYS A 215 -29.75 26.51 -11.23
C LYS A 215 -28.46 26.26 -12.00
N THR A 216 -27.53 27.20 -11.92
CA THR A 216 -26.20 27.08 -12.54
C THR A 216 -25.19 26.62 -11.50
N TRP A 217 -24.08 26.00 -11.93
CA TRP A 217 -23.05 25.52 -10.99
C TRP A 217 -22.46 26.67 -10.16
N GLN A 218 -22.45 27.89 -10.70
CA GLN A 218 -22.01 29.10 -10.00
C GLN A 218 -22.86 29.39 -8.76
N SER A 219 -24.18 29.19 -8.81
CA SER A 219 -25.08 29.43 -7.68
C SER A 219 -24.92 28.44 -6.52
N MET A 220 -24.19 27.35 -6.71
CA MET A 220 -23.88 26.38 -5.64
C MET A 220 -22.57 26.68 -4.91
N LEU A 221 -21.72 27.55 -5.47
CA LEU A 221 -20.42 27.93 -4.88
C LEU A 221 -20.49 29.23 -4.08
N THR A 222 -21.56 30.01 -4.24
CA THR A 222 -21.80 31.23 -3.48
C THR A 222 -22.83 30.93 -2.38
N GLN A 223 -22.45 31.11 -1.11
CA GLN A 223 -23.44 31.14 -0.04
C GLN A 223 -24.40 32.30 -0.32
N ASN A 224 -25.68 31.99 -0.51
CA ASN A 224 -26.72 33.01 -0.54
C ASN A 224 -26.78 33.64 0.85
N ASN A 225 -26.54 34.96 0.90
CA ASN A 225 -26.91 35.81 2.03
C ASN A 225 -28.42 35.79 2.26
#